data_AF-A0A3P7P6W3-F1
#
_entry.id   AF-A0A3P7P6W3-F1
#
_cell.length_a   1.000
_cell.length_b   1.000
_cell.length_c   1.000
_cell.angle_alpha   90.00
_cell.angle_beta   90.00
_cell.angle_gamma   90.00
#
_symmetry.space_group_name_H-M   'P 1'
#
loop_
_entity.id
_entity.type
_entity.pdbx_description
1 polymer ?
#
loop_
_entity_poly.entity_id
_entity_poly.type
_entity_poly.pdbx_seq_one_letter_code
_entity_poly.pdbx_strand_id
1 'polypeptide(L)'
;MSENKLFSGPLALHLQGMLIEKRNLGYKYKEQERLMGVLDEMSKSFDCTKGLTKELCLSFVKRDPNWHQSTQESRVALIRVLSKYMIRHGISAYILDVSNVTKQYENFKPYIFTHDEINDIFCAADNIKPHASRTHIFYPTILRIQYSCGLRISETLGLRMKDVDFKNKILHVKNAKNNKDRDVPFSESVAEYMHWYNKKSIRYISEMNIFLKVTEEQVIMKKRQLIIIFMIFFLNVALNQEDVNMVDHIYIT
;
A
#
# COMPACT_ATOMS: atom_id res chain seq x y z
N MET A 1 16.32 7.08 5.10
CA MET A 1 16.78 7.87 3.94
C MET A 1 17.34 6.84 2.97
N SER A 2 16.65 6.57 1.86
CA SER A 2 17.18 5.63 0.87
C SER A 2 18.34 6.31 0.16
N GLU A 3 19.48 5.64 0.11
CA GLU A 3 20.64 6.01 -0.70
C GLU A 3 20.17 6.41 -2.10
N ASN A 4 20.64 7.56 -2.60
CA ASN A 4 20.36 8.03 -3.95
C ASN A 4 20.78 6.92 -4.93
N LYS A 5 19.80 6.16 -5.42
CA LYS A 5 20.03 5.28 -6.56
C LYS A 5 20.26 6.19 -7.76
N LEU A 6 21.53 6.42 -8.10
CA LEU A 6 21.85 7.26 -9.25
C LEU A 6 21.35 6.57 -10.51
N PHE A 7 20.49 7.26 -11.24
CA PHE A 7 20.20 6.93 -12.63
C PHE A 7 21.51 6.98 -13.43
N SER A 8 21.68 6.06 -14.37
CA SER A 8 22.91 5.85 -15.14
C SER A 8 22.69 5.73 -16.65
N GLY A 9 21.42 5.66 -17.09
CA GLY A 9 21.06 5.61 -18.49
C GLY A 9 21.16 6.97 -19.19
N PRO A 10 20.91 7.01 -20.51
CA PRO A 10 20.99 8.24 -21.31
C PRO A 10 20.00 9.33 -20.88
N LEU A 11 18.94 8.97 -20.16
CA LEU A 11 17.94 9.92 -19.64
C LEU A 11 18.18 10.30 -18.16
N ALA A 12 19.26 9.83 -17.54
CA ALA A 12 19.51 9.94 -16.11
C ALA A 12 19.39 11.38 -15.57
N LEU A 13 19.98 12.36 -16.27
CA LEU A 13 19.93 13.77 -15.88
C LEU A 13 18.50 14.31 -15.83
N HIS A 14 17.65 13.90 -16.77
CA HIS A 14 16.26 14.36 -16.83
C HIS A 14 15.38 13.67 -15.78
N LEU A 15 15.60 12.38 -15.55
CA LEU A 15 14.93 11.62 -14.49
C LEU A 15 15.27 12.20 -13.11
N GLN A 16 16.56 12.48 -12.87
CA GLN A 16 17.03 13.08 -11.62
C GLN A 16 16.44 14.48 -11.43
N GLY A 17 16.51 15.34 -12.45
CA GLY A 17 15.98 16.70 -12.38
C GLY A 17 14.47 16.73 -12.10
N MET A 18 13.70 15.90 -12.80
CA MET A 18 12.26 15.78 -12.57
C MET A 18 11.95 15.25 -11.15
N LEU A 19 12.70 14.25 -10.67
CA LEU A 19 12.51 13.70 -9.33
C LEU A 19 12.77 14.75 -8.25
N ILE A 20 13.83 15.54 -8.40
CA ILE A 20 14.15 16.66 -7.50
C ILE A 20 13.04 17.70 -7.54
N GLU A 21 12.60 18.14 -8.72
CA GLU A 21 11.52 19.13 -8.84
C GLU A 21 10.25 18.65 -8.13
N LYS A 22 9.86 17.39 -8.33
CA LYS A 22 8.66 16.83 -7.70
C LYS A 22 8.81 16.70 -6.19
N ARG A 23 9.98 16.34 -5.69
CA ARG A 23 10.25 16.33 -4.24
C ARG A 23 10.22 17.73 -3.63
N ASN A 24 10.75 18.73 -4.31
CA ASN A 24 10.71 20.13 -3.88
C ASN A 24 9.28 20.69 -3.82
N LEU A 25 8.39 20.19 -4.66
CA LEU A 25 6.94 20.47 -4.59
C LEU A 25 6.22 19.70 -3.47
N GLY A 26 6.94 18.95 -2.62
CA GLY A 26 6.40 18.24 -1.47
C GLY A 26 5.93 16.80 -1.76
N TYR A 27 6.11 16.28 -2.97
CA TYR A 27 5.71 14.92 -3.29
C TYR A 27 6.75 13.88 -2.84
N LYS A 28 6.30 12.79 -2.20
CA LYS A 28 7.21 11.69 -1.77
C LYS A 28 7.86 10.94 -2.93
N TYR A 29 7.09 10.69 -4.00
CA TYR A 29 7.54 10.07 -5.26
C TYR A 29 8.25 8.69 -5.17
N LYS A 30 8.05 7.93 -4.08
CA LYS A 30 8.72 6.63 -3.86
C LYS A 30 8.47 5.63 -5.00
N GLU A 31 7.22 5.42 -5.40
CA GLU A 31 6.90 4.45 -6.47
C GLU A 31 7.30 4.98 -7.84
N GLN A 32 7.15 6.28 -8.07
CA GLN A 32 7.57 6.92 -9.31
C GLN A 32 9.08 6.81 -9.50
N GLU A 33 9.89 7.03 -8.46
CA GLU A 33 11.35 6.84 -8.49
C GLU A 33 11.73 5.39 -8.83
N ARG A 34 11.02 4.40 -8.26
CA ARG A 34 11.22 2.98 -8.61
C ARG A 34 10.96 2.75 -10.10
N LEU A 35 9.84 3.26 -10.63
CA LEU A 35 9.51 3.17 -12.05
C LEU A 35 10.49 3.94 -12.95
N MET A 36 11.00 5.08 -12.50
CA MET A 36 12.07 5.82 -13.19
C MET A 36 13.33 4.97 -13.30
N GLY A 37 13.68 4.20 -12.27
CA GLY A 37 14.82 3.28 -12.34
C GLY A 37 14.63 2.16 -13.37
N VAL A 38 13.41 1.64 -13.51
CA VAL A 38 13.08 0.66 -14.56
C VAL A 38 13.17 1.31 -15.94
N LEU A 39 12.67 2.54 -16.10
CA LEU A 39 12.76 3.29 -17.35
C LEU A 39 14.21 3.62 -17.71
N ASP A 40 15.02 4.03 -16.73
CA ASP A 40 16.44 4.35 -16.89
C ASP A 40 17.22 3.15 -17.42
N GLU A 41 17.04 1.99 -16.79
CA GLU A 41 17.69 0.75 -17.23
C GLU A 41 17.25 0.38 -18.65
N MET A 42 15.94 0.44 -18.91
CA MET A 42 15.40 0.15 -20.24
C MET A 42 15.94 1.10 -21.31
N SER A 43 16.13 2.38 -20.97
CA SER A 43 16.59 3.40 -21.91
C SER A 43 18.00 3.15 -22.46
N LYS A 44 18.83 2.35 -21.78
CA LYS A 44 20.17 1.98 -22.23
C LYS A 44 20.17 1.19 -23.54
N SER A 45 19.07 0.51 -23.86
CA SER A 45 18.91 -0.24 -25.11
C SER A 45 18.25 0.57 -26.25
N PHE A 46 18.02 1.87 -26.05
CA PHE A 46 17.37 2.74 -27.03
C PHE A 46 18.25 3.96 -27.33
N ASP A 47 18.24 4.41 -28.59
CA ASP A 47 18.85 5.69 -28.95
C ASP A 47 18.01 6.84 -28.39
N CYS A 48 18.50 7.45 -27.32
CA CYS A 48 17.89 8.61 -26.66
C CYS A 48 18.71 9.90 -26.90
N THR A 49 19.60 9.92 -27.90
CA THR A 49 20.48 11.09 -28.18
C THR A 49 19.69 12.37 -28.44
N LYS A 50 18.53 12.25 -29.08
CA LYS A 50 17.61 13.38 -29.36
C LYS A 50 16.54 13.56 -28.28
N GLY A 51 16.62 12.85 -27.15
CA GLY A 51 15.65 12.89 -26.06
C GLY A 51 14.75 11.65 -25.99
N LEU A 52 13.53 11.82 -25.47
CA LEU A 52 12.64 10.69 -25.16
C LEU A 52 11.88 10.22 -26.40
N THR A 53 12.22 9.02 -26.90
CA THR A 53 11.68 8.50 -28.16
C THR A 53 10.30 7.84 -28.02
N LYS A 54 9.60 7.72 -29.15
CA LYS A 54 8.29 7.05 -29.23
C LYS A 54 8.43 5.56 -28.92
N GLU A 55 9.49 4.94 -29.44
CA GLU A 55 9.78 3.51 -29.33
C GLU A 55 10.02 3.12 -27.87
N LEU A 56 10.81 3.90 -27.12
CA LEU A 56 11.01 3.70 -25.69
C LEU A 56 9.70 3.88 -24.92
N CYS A 57 8.96 4.96 -25.18
CA CYS A 57 7.67 5.22 -24.53
C CYS A 57 6.70 4.06 -24.70
N LEU A 58 6.48 3.61 -25.94
CA LEU A 58 5.55 2.52 -26.26
C LEU A 58 6.01 1.19 -25.65
N SER A 59 7.31 0.91 -25.66
CA SER A 59 7.86 -0.30 -25.07
C SER A 59 7.70 -0.30 -23.53
N PHE A 60 7.87 0.85 -22.88
CA PHE A 60 7.77 0.97 -21.42
C PHE A 60 6.32 0.83 -20.91
N VAL A 61 5.32 1.25 -21.70
CA VAL A 61 3.89 1.18 -21.34
C VAL A 61 3.17 -0.04 -21.90
N LYS A 62 3.86 -0.85 -22.71
CA LYS A 62 3.33 -2.11 -23.24
C LYS A 62 2.87 -2.99 -22.07
N ARG A 63 1.62 -3.45 -22.13
CA ARG A 63 1.03 -4.26 -21.06
C ARG A 63 1.74 -5.60 -20.97
N ASP A 64 2.16 -5.96 -19.77
CA ASP A 64 2.51 -7.33 -19.41
C ASP A 64 1.24 -8.07 -18.98
N PRO A 65 1.03 -9.34 -19.39
CA PRO A 65 -0.13 -10.13 -18.97
C PRO A 65 -0.29 -10.23 -17.44
N ASN A 66 0.80 -10.16 -16.69
CA ASN A 66 0.79 -10.25 -15.23
C ASN A 66 0.58 -8.91 -14.54
N TRP A 67 0.40 -7.82 -15.28
CA TRP A 67 0.15 -6.50 -14.69
C TRP A 67 -1.34 -6.27 -14.49
N HIS A 68 -1.67 -5.87 -13.27
CA HIS A 68 -2.90 -5.15 -13.00
C HIS A 68 -2.93 -3.83 -13.80
N GLN A 69 -4.11 -3.38 -14.18
CA GLN A 69 -4.26 -2.17 -14.98
C GLN A 69 -3.64 -0.92 -14.35
N SER A 70 -3.83 -0.75 -13.03
CA SER A 70 -3.23 0.37 -12.27
C SER A 70 -1.70 0.44 -12.41
N THR A 71 -1.02 -0.69 -12.63
CA THR A 71 0.42 -0.75 -12.91
C THR A 71 0.73 -0.13 -14.28
N GLN A 72 -0.07 -0.46 -15.31
CA GLN A 72 0.07 0.12 -16.63
C GLN A 72 -0.23 1.63 -16.62
N GLU A 73 -1.30 2.04 -15.93
CA GLU A 73 -1.67 3.45 -15.77
C GLU A 73 -0.58 4.26 -15.07
N SER A 74 0.07 3.69 -14.06
CA SER A 74 1.19 4.34 -13.37
C SER A 74 2.38 4.59 -14.30
N ARG A 75 2.68 3.64 -15.21
CA ARG A 75 3.73 3.79 -16.23
C ARG A 75 3.36 4.86 -17.27
N VAL A 76 2.12 4.86 -17.74
CA VAL A 76 1.58 5.89 -18.64
C VAL A 76 1.67 7.28 -18.02
N ALA A 77 1.25 7.41 -16.76
CA ALA A 77 1.32 8.66 -16.02
C ALA A 77 2.76 9.16 -15.89
N LEU A 78 3.71 8.27 -15.57
CA LEU A 78 5.13 8.62 -15.49
C LEU A 78 5.66 9.17 -16.81
N ILE A 79 5.42 8.47 -17.93
CA ILE A 79 5.88 8.91 -19.25
C ILE A 79 5.32 10.30 -19.57
N ARG A 80 4.03 10.54 -19.36
CA ARG A 80 3.41 11.84 -19.63
C ARG A 80 4.03 12.97 -18.82
N VAL A 81 4.32 12.73 -17.54
CA VAL A 81 4.96 13.72 -16.67
C VAL A 81 6.40 13.99 -17.14
N LEU A 82 7.15 12.95 -17.50
CA LEU A 82 8.51 13.07 -18.02
C LEU A 82 8.56 13.80 -19.36
N SER A 83 7.70 13.45 -20.32
CA SER A 83 7.67 14.12 -21.63
C SER A 83 7.39 15.62 -21.48
N LYS A 84 6.42 15.99 -20.63
CA LYS A 84 6.11 17.39 -20.33
C LYS A 84 7.27 18.11 -19.64
N TYR A 85 7.93 17.45 -18.70
CA TYR A 85 9.12 17.99 -18.03
C TYR A 85 10.22 18.28 -19.07
N MET A 86 10.57 17.30 -19.90
CA MET A 86 11.65 17.42 -20.90
C MET A 86 11.37 18.53 -21.92
N ILE A 87 10.14 18.61 -22.45
CA ILE A 87 9.73 19.67 -23.40
C ILE A 87 9.86 21.05 -22.77
N ARG A 88 9.42 21.23 -21.52
CA ARG A 88 9.54 22.51 -20.79
C ARG A 88 11.00 22.92 -20.58
N HIS A 89 11.92 21.96 -20.54
CA HIS A 89 13.37 22.18 -20.45
C HIS A 89 14.06 22.19 -21.83
N GLY A 90 13.30 22.34 -22.93
CA GLY A 90 13.85 22.48 -24.28
C GLY A 90 14.38 21.18 -24.89
N ILE A 91 14.08 20.03 -24.30
CA ILE A 91 14.52 18.71 -24.79
C ILE A 91 13.35 18.06 -25.52
N SER A 92 13.61 17.50 -26.71
CA SER A 92 12.57 16.81 -27.48
C SER A 92 12.09 15.55 -26.74
N ALA A 93 10.78 15.35 -26.71
CA ALA A 93 10.18 14.18 -26.08
C ALA A 93 8.86 13.82 -26.76
N TYR A 94 8.63 12.52 -26.95
CA TYR A 94 7.36 12.00 -27.43
C TYR A 94 6.28 12.14 -26.36
N ILE A 95 5.13 12.72 -26.72
CA ILE A 95 3.95 12.78 -25.85
C ILE A 95 3.05 11.58 -26.17
N LEU A 96 2.85 10.73 -25.17
CA LEU A 96 2.02 9.53 -25.31
C LEU A 96 0.52 9.87 -25.42
N ASP A 97 -0.10 9.42 -26.51
CA ASP A 97 -1.56 9.37 -26.65
C ASP A 97 -2.14 8.23 -25.80
N VAL A 98 -3.13 8.56 -24.99
CA VAL A 98 -3.75 7.68 -23.98
C VAL A 98 -5.11 7.16 -24.38
N SER A 99 -5.64 7.62 -25.52
CA SER A 99 -6.97 7.28 -26.04
C SER A 99 -7.25 5.76 -26.08
N ASN A 100 -6.20 4.94 -26.22
CA ASN A 100 -6.27 3.48 -26.30
C ASN A 100 -5.71 2.74 -25.06
N VAL A 101 -5.15 3.43 -24.07
CA VAL A 101 -4.48 2.78 -22.92
C VAL A 101 -5.32 2.83 -21.63
N THR A 102 -6.14 3.85 -21.45
CA THR A 102 -6.85 4.12 -20.18
C THR A 102 -8.35 3.78 -20.20
N LYS A 103 -8.81 2.97 -21.17
CA LYS A 103 -10.27 2.78 -21.43
C LYS A 103 -10.95 1.65 -20.66
N GLN A 104 -10.30 1.00 -19.70
CA GLN A 104 -10.91 -0.14 -18.99
C GLN A 104 -11.01 0.16 -17.49
N TYR A 105 -11.80 1.15 -17.06
CA TYR A 105 -12.05 1.25 -15.62
C TYR A 105 -12.72 -0.04 -15.16
N GLU A 106 -11.99 -0.89 -14.42
CA GLU A 106 -12.62 -1.96 -13.67
C GLU A 106 -13.57 -1.28 -12.68
N ASN A 107 -14.87 -1.57 -12.81
CA ASN A 107 -15.91 -1.07 -11.93
C ASN A 107 -15.71 -1.69 -10.53
N PHE A 108 -14.78 -1.13 -9.75
CA PHE A 108 -14.57 -1.53 -8.38
C PHE A 108 -15.85 -1.29 -7.58
N LYS A 109 -16.44 -2.38 -7.08
CA LYS A 109 -17.58 -2.36 -6.17
C LYS A 109 -17.10 -2.90 -4.82
N PRO A 110 -17.05 -2.07 -3.76
CA PRO A 110 -16.65 -2.55 -2.44
C PRO A 110 -17.68 -3.58 -1.93
N TYR A 111 -17.20 -4.66 -1.32
CA TYR A 111 -18.03 -5.57 -0.56
C TYR A 111 -18.23 -5.03 0.85
N ILE A 112 -19.48 -4.98 1.31
CA ILE A 112 -19.84 -4.52 2.65
C ILE A 112 -20.30 -5.76 3.42
N PHE A 113 -19.60 -6.07 4.50
CA PHE A 113 -19.93 -7.19 5.37
C PHE A 113 -21.21 -6.96 6.14
N THR A 114 -21.97 -8.04 6.28
CA THR A 114 -23.02 -8.14 7.30
C THR A 114 -22.42 -8.29 8.69
N HIS A 115 -23.22 -8.03 9.72
CA HIS A 115 -22.79 -8.20 11.11
C HIS A 115 -22.45 -9.66 11.43
N ASP A 116 -23.17 -10.62 10.83
CA ASP A 116 -22.91 -12.05 11.03
C ASP A 116 -21.57 -12.47 10.42
N GLU A 117 -21.24 -12.01 9.21
CA GLU A 117 -19.94 -12.28 8.59
C GLU A 117 -18.78 -11.66 9.39
N ILE A 118 -18.97 -10.46 9.96
CA ILE A 118 -17.97 -9.86 10.85
C ILE A 118 -17.78 -10.70 12.11
N ASN A 119 -18.88 -11.20 12.70
CA ASN A 119 -18.80 -12.08 13.87
C ASN A 119 -18.06 -13.37 13.53
N ASP A 120 -18.34 -13.98 12.37
CA ASP A 120 -17.64 -15.16 11.89
C ASP A 120 -16.14 -14.90 11.73
N ILE A 121 -15.75 -13.75 11.15
CA ILE A 121 -14.35 -13.33 11.03
C ILE A 121 -13.69 -13.20 12.41
N PHE A 122 -14.38 -12.61 13.40
CA PHE A 122 -13.85 -12.50 14.76
C PHE A 122 -13.72 -13.85 15.46
N CYS A 123 -14.72 -14.73 15.35
CA CYS A 123 -14.66 -16.09 15.87
C CYS A 123 -13.51 -16.87 15.24
N ALA A 124 -13.34 -16.76 13.93
CA ALA A 124 -12.21 -17.34 13.20
C ALA A 124 -10.86 -16.84 13.73
N ALA A 125 -10.73 -15.52 13.94
CA ALA A 125 -9.51 -14.91 14.44
C ALA A 125 -9.14 -15.40 15.85
N ASP A 126 -10.13 -15.52 16.73
CA ASP A 126 -9.94 -15.96 18.12
C ASP A 126 -9.52 -17.44 18.20
N ASN A 127 -9.90 -18.25 17.20
CA ASN A 127 -9.57 -19.67 17.11
C ASN A 127 -8.27 -19.98 16.35
N ILE A 128 -7.49 -18.96 15.96
CA ILE A 128 -6.19 -19.17 15.33
C ILE A 128 -5.27 -19.89 16.30
N LYS A 129 -4.71 -21.02 15.86
CA LYS A 129 -3.79 -21.82 16.68
C LYS A 129 -2.50 -21.05 16.96
N PRO A 130 -1.90 -21.25 18.16
CA PRO A 130 -0.59 -20.68 18.47
C PRO A 130 0.47 -21.01 17.41
N HIS A 131 1.20 -19.99 16.98
CA HIS A 131 2.22 -20.09 15.93
C HIS A 131 3.39 -19.14 16.22
N ALA A 132 4.59 -19.46 15.72
CA ALA A 132 5.81 -18.69 15.96
C ALA A 132 5.71 -17.21 15.50
N SER A 133 4.94 -16.95 14.45
CA SER A 133 4.65 -15.58 13.97
C SER A 133 3.63 -14.82 14.83
N ARG A 134 3.09 -15.44 15.89
CA ARG A 134 2.19 -14.84 16.90
C ARG A 134 0.88 -14.30 16.31
N THR A 135 0.44 -14.88 15.20
CA THR A 135 -0.79 -14.52 14.47
C THR A 135 -2.04 -14.64 15.32
N HIS A 136 -2.12 -15.67 16.16
CA HIS A 136 -3.18 -15.87 17.17
C HIS A 136 -3.33 -14.77 18.21
N ILE A 137 -2.33 -13.90 18.39
CA ILE A 137 -2.40 -12.73 19.28
C ILE A 137 -2.67 -11.46 18.45
N PHE A 138 -2.02 -11.39 17.29
CA PHE A 138 -2.02 -10.22 16.43
C PHE A 138 -3.36 -9.98 15.70
N TYR A 139 -3.92 -11.01 15.07
CA TYR A 139 -5.12 -10.83 14.24
C TYR A 139 -6.39 -10.51 15.03
N PRO A 140 -6.70 -11.17 16.16
CA PRO A 140 -7.86 -10.82 16.98
C PRO A 140 -7.93 -9.33 17.35
N THR A 141 -6.78 -8.74 17.65
CA THR A 141 -6.66 -7.36 18.10
C THR A 141 -6.78 -6.39 16.93
N ILE A 142 -6.07 -6.64 15.83
CA ILE A 142 -6.07 -5.73 14.67
C ILE A 142 -7.42 -5.70 13.97
N LEU A 143 -8.07 -6.85 13.80
CA LEU A 143 -9.38 -6.91 13.15
C LEU A 143 -10.41 -6.08 13.92
N ARG A 144 -10.42 -6.17 15.25
CA ARG A 144 -11.35 -5.40 16.10
C ARG A 144 -11.06 -3.91 16.11
N ILE A 145 -9.78 -3.52 16.11
CA ILE A 145 -9.40 -2.11 15.97
C ILE A 145 -9.84 -1.59 14.60
N GLN A 146 -9.56 -2.34 13.54
CA GLN A 146 -9.85 -1.94 12.18
C GLN A 146 -11.35 -1.76 11.96
N TYR A 147 -12.15 -2.73 12.42
CA TYR A 147 -13.61 -2.69 12.37
C TYR A 147 -14.18 -1.55 13.23
N SER A 148 -13.80 -1.46 14.50
CA SER A 148 -14.44 -0.53 15.44
C SER A 148 -14.01 0.93 15.24
N CYS A 149 -12.81 1.15 14.71
CA CYS A 149 -12.22 2.49 14.58
C CYS A 149 -12.12 2.94 13.09
N GLY A 150 -12.57 2.13 12.13
CA GLY A 150 -12.53 2.45 10.70
C GLY A 150 -11.13 2.79 10.18
N LEU A 151 -10.09 2.21 10.78
CA LEU A 151 -8.71 2.52 10.42
C LEU A 151 -8.35 1.87 9.09
N ARG A 152 -7.59 2.55 8.24
CA ARG A 152 -6.99 1.88 7.08
C ARG A 152 -5.99 0.85 7.58
N ILE A 153 -5.79 -0.23 6.82
CA ILE A 153 -4.84 -1.27 7.23
C ILE A 153 -3.42 -0.72 7.50
N SER A 154 -2.95 0.23 6.68
CA SER A 154 -1.65 0.86 6.90
C SER A 154 -1.60 1.72 8.17
N GLU A 155 -2.71 2.34 8.55
CA GLU A 155 -2.82 3.13 9.78
C GLU A 155 -2.82 2.19 11.00
N THR A 156 -3.60 1.11 10.92
CA THR A 156 -3.67 0.09 11.97
C THR A 156 -2.30 -0.56 12.19
N LEU A 157 -1.63 -1.03 11.13
CA LEU A 157 -0.27 -1.61 11.23
C LEU A 157 0.79 -0.60 11.70
N GLY A 158 0.55 0.70 11.52
CA GLY A 158 1.44 1.77 11.96
C GLY A 158 1.21 2.22 13.41
N LEU A 159 0.15 1.74 14.07
CA LEU A 159 -0.23 2.18 15.41
C LEU A 159 0.81 1.78 16.46
N ARG A 160 1.09 2.69 17.40
CA ARG A 160 2.04 2.47 18.51
C ARG A 160 1.33 2.67 19.84
N MET A 161 1.77 2.00 20.89
CA MET A 161 1.18 2.12 22.23
C MET A 161 1.16 3.55 22.75
N LYS A 162 2.21 4.33 22.47
CA LYS A 162 2.29 5.74 22.84
C LYS A 162 1.29 6.65 22.11
N ASP A 163 0.67 6.14 21.05
CA ASP A 163 -0.36 6.86 20.30
C ASP A 163 -1.77 6.45 20.76
N VAL A 164 -1.90 5.66 21.85
CA VAL A 164 -3.17 5.25 22.45
C VAL A 164 -3.35 5.95 23.80
N ASP A 165 -4.38 6.77 23.92
CA ASP A 165 -4.84 7.32 25.19
C ASP A 165 -5.96 6.43 25.75
N PHE A 166 -5.58 5.51 26.65
CA PHE A 166 -6.56 4.63 27.32
C PHE A 166 -7.47 5.37 28.30
N LYS A 167 -7.04 6.51 28.84
CA LYS A 167 -7.83 7.27 29.81
C LYS A 167 -9.02 7.92 29.11
N ASN A 168 -8.76 8.56 27.96
CA ASN A 168 -9.78 9.25 27.18
C ASN A 168 -10.36 8.37 26.05
N LYS A 169 -9.83 7.15 25.87
CA LYS A 169 -10.20 6.20 24.81
C LYS A 169 -10.05 6.77 23.41
N ILE A 170 -8.88 7.35 23.13
CA ILE A 170 -8.56 7.99 21.86
C ILE A 170 -7.33 7.34 21.22
N LEU A 171 -7.43 7.01 19.93
CA LEU A 171 -6.31 6.67 19.06
C LEU A 171 -5.82 7.91 18.31
N HIS A 172 -4.56 8.27 18.51
CA HIS A 172 -3.89 9.32 17.75
C HIS A 172 -3.33 8.74 16.45
N VAL A 173 -4.11 8.79 15.38
CA VAL A 173 -3.71 8.28 14.06
C VAL A 173 -2.77 9.28 13.40
N LYS A 174 -1.48 8.92 13.34
CA LYS A 174 -0.42 9.77 12.78
C LYS A 174 -0.08 9.38 11.35
N ASN A 175 0.32 10.35 10.53
CA ASN A 175 0.75 10.15 9.14
C ASN A 175 -0.31 9.49 8.24
N ALA A 176 -1.59 9.83 8.42
CA ALA A 176 -2.62 9.35 7.50
C ALA A 176 -2.39 9.84 6.06
N LYS A 177 -3.12 9.29 5.09
CA LYS A 177 -3.09 9.77 3.69
C LYS A 177 -3.26 11.30 3.68
N ASN A 178 -2.35 12.01 3.01
CA ASN A 178 -2.22 13.47 3.00
C ASN A 178 -1.60 14.12 4.26
N ASN A 179 -0.88 13.37 5.09
CA ASN A 179 -0.20 13.86 6.31
C ASN A 179 -1.16 14.61 7.28
N LYS A 180 -2.43 14.18 7.34
CA LYS A 180 -3.38 14.73 8.33
C LYS A 180 -3.47 13.77 9.50
N ASP A 181 -3.11 14.25 10.68
CA ASP A 181 -3.32 13.51 11.91
C ASP A 181 -4.79 13.64 12.35
N ARG A 182 -5.32 12.60 13.00
CA ARG A 182 -6.68 12.62 13.53
C ARG A 182 -6.80 11.78 14.80
N ASP A 183 -7.73 12.17 15.64
CA ASP A 183 -8.11 11.43 16.83
C ASP A 183 -9.34 10.56 16.51
N VAL A 184 -9.28 9.30 16.91
CA VAL A 184 -10.36 8.32 16.70
C VAL A 184 -10.77 7.73 18.04
N PRO A 185 -12.02 7.94 18.50
CA PRO A 185 -12.49 7.33 19.74
C PRO A 185 -12.62 5.82 19.58
N PHE A 186 -12.42 5.07 20.66
CA PHE A 186 -12.62 3.63 20.68
C PHE A 186 -13.46 3.16 21.89
N SER A 187 -14.08 1.99 21.77
CA SER A 187 -14.93 1.42 22.82
C SER A 187 -14.12 0.74 23.93
N GLU A 188 -14.74 0.50 25.09
CA GLU A 188 -14.10 -0.26 26.19
C GLU A 188 -13.67 -1.66 25.72
N SER A 189 -14.51 -2.34 24.93
CA SER A 189 -14.18 -3.66 24.38
C SER A 189 -12.88 -3.63 23.56
N VAL A 190 -12.65 -2.59 22.76
CA VAL A 190 -11.38 -2.43 22.03
C VAL A 190 -10.21 -2.21 23.00
N ALA A 191 -10.42 -1.46 24.08
CA ALA A 191 -9.42 -1.27 25.14
C ALA A 191 -9.00 -2.61 25.77
N GLU A 192 -9.98 -3.47 26.09
CA GLU A 192 -9.74 -4.80 26.65
C GLU A 192 -8.88 -5.67 25.72
N TYR A 193 -9.16 -5.66 24.41
CA TYR A 193 -8.33 -6.39 23.42
C TYR A 193 -6.92 -5.81 23.31
N MET A 194 -6.75 -4.50 23.36
CA MET A 194 -5.41 -3.88 23.37
C MET A 194 -4.64 -4.24 24.64
N HIS A 195 -5.29 -4.27 25.79
CA HIS A 195 -4.68 -4.71 27.05
C HIS A 195 -4.33 -6.20 27.03
N TRP A 196 -5.21 -7.04 26.50
CA TRP A 196 -4.95 -8.46 26.29
C TRP A 196 -3.75 -8.69 25.38
N TYR A 197 -3.68 -7.99 24.25
CA TYR A 197 -2.54 -8.00 23.34
C TYR A 197 -1.26 -7.64 24.08
N ASN A 198 -1.26 -6.51 24.80
CA ASN A 198 -0.08 -6.03 25.51
C ASN A 198 0.42 -7.03 26.57
N LYS A 199 -0.49 -7.63 27.34
CA LYS A 199 -0.17 -8.66 28.33
C LYS A 199 0.44 -9.90 27.68
N LYS A 200 -0.08 -10.31 26.52
CA LYS A 200 0.43 -11.46 25.77
C LYS A 200 1.75 -11.14 25.05
N SER A 201 1.97 -9.91 24.61
CA SER A 201 3.18 -9.50 23.88
C SER A 201 4.37 -9.24 24.80
N ILE A 202 4.16 -8.61 25.97
CA ILE A 202 5.22 -8.29 26.96
C ILE A 202 5.92 -9.56 27.46
N ARG A 203 5.20 -10.68 27.57
CA ARG A 203 5.77 -11.98 27.98
C ARG A 203 6.89 -12.49 27.05
N TYR A 204 7.08 -11.88 25.87
CA TYR A 204 8.02 -12.34 24.84
C TYR A 204 8.98 -11.26 24.32
N ILE A 205 8.97 -10.02 24.84
CA ILE A 205 9.81 -8.91 24.32
C ILE A 205 10.39 -8.13 25.51
N SER A 206 11.72 -8.10 25.66
CA SER A 206 12.37 -7.35 26.76
C SER A 206 12.43 -5.84 26.53
N GLU A 207 12.48 -5.33 25.29
CA GLU A 207 12.49 -3.89 25.03
C GLU A 207 11.92 -3.60 23.63
N MET A 208 10.64 -3.24 23.52
CA MET A 208 10.13 -2.54 22.33
C MET A 208 8.73 -1.98 22.61
N ASN A 209 8.64 -0.66 22.78
CA ASN A 209 7.43 0.16 22.91
C ASN A 209 6.60 0.20 21.60
N ILE A 210 6.21 -0.96 21.10
CA ILE A 210 5.75 -1.11 19.73
C ILE A 210 4.54 -2.04 19.72
N PHE A 211 3.35 -1.47 19.58
CA PHE A 211 2.14 -2.26 19.38
C PHE A 211 2.27 -3.06 18.07
N LEU A 212 2.71 -2.43 16.96
CA LEU A 212 2.65 -3.05 15.63
C LEU A 212 3.77 -2.66 14.63
N LYS A 213 4.82 -1.92 15.00
CA LYS A 213 5.93 -1.55 14.08
C LYS A 213 6.75 -2.78 13.67
N VAL A 214 6.21 -3.47 12.68
CA VAL A 214 6.95 -4.21 11.69
C VAL A 214 7.83 -3.22 10.91
N THR A 215 9.07 -3.57 10.54
CA THR A 215 9.86 -2.75 9.59
C THR A 215 9.08 -2.56 8.27
N GLU A 216 9.43 -1.59 7.40
CA GLU A 216 8.67 -1.35 6.15
C GLU A 216 8.51 -2.64 5.30
N GLU A 217 9.53 -3.50 5.25
CA GLU A 217 9.49 -4.82 4.60
C GLU A 217 8.48 -5.78 5.25
N GLN A 218 8.42 -5.71 6.55
CA GLN A 218 7.65 -6.57 7.43
C GLN A 218 6.16 -6.14 7.43
N VAL A 219 5.87 -4.85 7.17
CA VAL A 219 4.52 -4.31 6.88
C VAL A 219 4.01 -4.86 5.55
N ILE A 220 4.85 -4.92 4.50
CA ILE A 220 4.47 -5.50 3.21
C ILE A 220 4.17 -6.99 3.36
N MET A 221 5.03 -7.74 4.06
CA MET A 221 4.80 -9.15 4.38
C MET A 221 3.52 -9.38 5.17
N LYS A 222 3.28 -8.59 6.23
CA LYS A 222 2.07 -8.71 7.05
C LYS A 222 0.81 -8.24 6.32
N LYS A 223 0.91 -7.26 5.42
CA LYS A 223 -0.21 -6.86 4.55
C LYS A 223 -0.56 -7.99 3.58
N ARG A 224 0.43 -8.65 2.96
CA ARG A 224 0.22 -9.85 2.15
C ARG A 224 -0.35 -11.01 2.97
N GLN A 225 0.17 -11.28 4.16
CA GLN A 225 -0.35 -12.34 5.03
C GLN A 225 -1.77 -12.05 5.53
N LEU A 226 -2.08 -10.79 5.84
CA LEU A 226 -3.42 -10.39 6.24
C LEU A 226 -4.38 -10.47 5.06
N ILE A 227 -3.96 -10.07 3.85
CA ILE A 227 -4.75 -10.30 2.62
C ILE A 227 -4.97 -11.79 2.44
N ILE A 228 -3.92 -12.62 2.47
CA ILE A 228 -4.04 -14.09 2.35
C ILE A 228 -4.96 -14.67 3.44
N ILE A 229 -4.94 -14.15 4.65
CA ILE A 229 -5.79 -14.63 5.74
C ILE A 229 -7.23 -14.15 5.58
N PHE A 230 -7.45 -12.91 5.15
CA PHE A 230 -8.77 -12.46 4.71
C PHE A 230 -9.26 -13.29 3.53
N MET A 231 -8.41 -13.62 2.56
CA MET A 231 -8.73 -14.47 1.40
C MET A 231 -9.02 -15.90 1.84
N ILE A 232 -8.26 -16.49 2.77
CA ILE A 232 -8.47 -17.85 3.29
C ILE A 232 -9.74 -17.88 4.14
N PHE A 233 -9.98 -16.88 4.97
CA PHE A 233 -11.24 -16.77 5.72
C PHE A 233 -12.41 -16.51 4.77
N PHE A 234 -12.23 -15.69 3.73
CA PHE A 234 -13.22 -15.52 2.66
C PHE A 234 -13.46 -16.80 1.90
N LEU A 235 -12.43 -17.53 1.50
CA LEU A 235 -12.59 -18.78 0.79
C LEU A 235 -13.28 -19.80 1.69
N ASN A 236 -13.02 -19.83 3.00
CA ASN A 236 -13.73 -20.74 3.90
C ASN A 236 -15.18 -20.28 4.19
N VAL A 237 -15.48 -18.99 4.18
CA VAL A 237 -16.85 -18.44 4.32
C VAL A 237 -17.63 -18.56 3.00
N ALA A 238 -17.00 -18.22 1.87
CA ALA A 238 -17.53 -18.28 0.51
C ALA A 238 -17.53 -19.70 -0.09
N LEU A 239 -16.76 -20.66 0.41
CA LEU A 239 -17.01 -22.07 0.04
C LEU A 239 -18.37 -22.58 0.55
N ASN A 240 -19.08 -21.80 1.40
CA ASN A 240 -20.49 -22.01 1.73
C ASN A 240 -21.48 -21.15 0.90
N GLN A 241 -20.99 -20.26 0.01
CA GLN A 241 -21.82 -19.44 -0.89
C GLN A 241 -21.14 -19.34 -2.27
N GLU A 242 -21.74 -19.92 -3.31
CA GLU A 242 -21.19 -20.20 -4.67
C GLU A 242 -20.54 -19.06 -5.51
N ASP A 243 -19.99 -17.98 -4.95
CA ASP A 243 -19.41 -16.86 -5.70
C ASP A 243 -17.93 -16.58 -5.36
N VAL A 244 -17.02 -17.10 -6.21
CA VAL A 244 -15.56 -17.12 -6.00
C VAL A 244 -14.81 -15.87 -6.54
N ASN A 245 -15.49 -14.81 -6.96
CA ASN A 245 -14.85 -13.71 -7.71
C ASN A 245 -14.47 -12.43 -6.92
N MET A 246 -14.36 -12.47 -5.59
CA MET A 246 -14.33 -11.24 -4.77
C MET A 246 -13.01 -10.98 -4.01
N VAL A 247 -11.91 -11.58 -4.46
CA VAL A 247 -10.76 -11.85 -3.59
C VAL A 247 -9.71 -10.73 -3.53
N ASP A 248 -9.75 -9.73 -4.41
CA ASP A 248 -8.64 -8.75 -4.47
C ASP A 248 -8.77 -7.51 -3.56
N HIS A 249 -9.96 -7.08 -3.14
CA HIS A 249 -10.12 -5.74 -2.56
C HIS A 249 -11.19 -5.64 -1.47
N ILE A 250 -10.92 -6.28 -0.33
CA ILE A 250 -11.75 -6.20 0.88
C ILE A 250 -11.36 -4.97 1.73
N TYR A 251 -12.32 -4.07 1.95
CA TYR A 251 -12.23 -3.02 2.97
C TYR A 251 -13.42 -3.15 3.90
N ILE A 252 -13.16 -3.28 5.20
CA ILE A 252 -14.17 -3.08 6.24
C ILE A 252 -14.36 -1.57 6.35
N THR A 253 -15.56 -1.07 6.02
CA THR A 253 -15.92 0.34 6.15
C THR A 253 -16.83 0.52 7.34
#